data_AF-A0A3C0C8Z5-F1
#
_entry.id   AF-A0A3C0C8Z5-F1
#
_cell.length_a   1.000
_cell.length_b   1.000
_cell.length_c   1.000
_cell.angle_alpha   90.00
_cell.angle_beta   90.00
_cell.angle_gamma   90.00
#
_symmetry.space_group_name_H-M   'P 1'
#
loop_
_entity.id
_entity.type
_entity.pdbx_description
1 polymer ?
#
loop_
_entity_poly.entity_id
_entity_poly.type
_entity_poly.pdbx_seq_one_letter_code
_entity_poly.pdbx_strand_id
1 'polypeptide(L)'
;MKVAGKPLYKYARSGREVEIPSRQVEIFSIKVLERSKERFKIEVYCSKGTYIRTLVADIGNYLGCGAYVTYLHRTFVEGLPEHMTSLDELQQLSDEAAASGDYSSLDSMLLSTGELMGRLPRIYLPEHRLETLMHGMRQRDLDDCRFVGAKGDDPL
;
A
#
# COMPACT_ATOMS: atom_id res chain seq x y z
N MET A 1 -6.41 -13.67 -0.54
CA MET A 1 -7.82 -13.95 -0.20
C MET A 1 -7.92 -15.27 0.57
N LYS A 2 -8.84 -15.36 1.54
CA LYS A 2 -9.22 -16.62 2.20
C LYS A 2 -10.62 -17.01 1.71
N VAL A 3 -10.86 -18.30 1.53
CA VAL A 3 -12.20 -18.87 1.32
C VAL A 3 -12.43 -19.91 2.41
N ALA A 4 -13.58 -19.83 3.10
CA ALA A 4 -13.91 -20.68 4.26
C ALA A 4 -12.76 -20.80 5.29
N GLY A 5 -12.11 -19.69 5.61
CA GLY A 5 -11.02 -19.62 6.60
C GLY A 5 -9.63 -20.08 6.11
N LYS A 6 -9.50 -20.66 4.91
CA LYS A 6 -8.20 -21.09 4.36
C LYS A 6 -7.73 -20.19 3.22
N PRO A 7 -6.42 -19.93 3.07
CA PRO A 7 -5.89 -19.18 1.94
C PRO A 7 -6.22 -19.87 0.60
N LEU A 8 -6.65 -19.08 -0.39
CA LEU A 8 -7.06 -19.58 -1.72
C LEU A 8 -5.99 -20.45 -2.40
N TYR A 9 -4.70 -20.07 -2.27
CA TYR A 9 -3.59 -20.82 -2.89
C TYR A 9 -3.50 -22.27 -2.40
N LYS A 10 -4.02 -22.59 -1.19
CA LYS A 10 -4.02 -23.97 -0.68
C LYS A 10 -5.00 -24.86 -1.46
N TYR A 11 -6.14 -24.32 -1.86
CA TYR A 11 -7.14 -25.06 -2.66
C TYR A 11 -6.63 -25.30 -4.09
N ALA A 12 -6.05 -24.27 -4.70
CA ALA A 12 -5.43 -24.39 -6.02
C ALA A 12 -4.36 -25.48 -6.06
N ARG A 13 -3.49 -25.55 -5.03
CA ARG A 13 -2.46 -26.59 -4.91
C ARG A 13 -3.02 -28.00 -4.65
N SER A 14 -4.20 -28.11 -4.06
CA SER A 14 -4.87 -29.41 -3.85
C SER A 14 -5.78 -29.81 -5.02
N GLY A 15 -5.72 -29.09 -6.16
CA GLY A 15 -6.57 -29.34 -7.32
C GLY A 15 -8.06 -29.11 -7.08
N ARG A 16 -8.43 -28.40 -6.00
CA ARG A 16 -9.84 -28.09 -5.70
C ARG A 16 -10.17 -26.73 -6.25
N GLU A 17 -11.09 -26.70 -7.22
CA GLU A 17 -11.69 -25.46 -7.66
C GLU A 17 -12.60 -24.91 -6.56
N VAL A 18 -12.52 -23.60 -6.37
CA VAL A 18 -13.32 -22.87 -5.40
C VAL A 18 -13.81 -21.63 -6.12
N GLU A 19 -15.09 -21.33 -5.98
CA GLU A 19 -15.66 -20.12 -6.53
C GLU A 19 -15.01 -18.90 -5.85
N ILE A 20 -14.36 -18.06 -6.67
CA ILE A 20 -13.72 -16.84 -6.22
C ILE A 20 -14.70 -15.71 -6.50
N PRO A 21 -15.25 -15.04 -5.48
CA PRO A 21 -16.12 -13.90 -5.72
C PRO A 21 -15.34 -12.81 -6.46
N SER A 22 -15.93 -12.29 -7.52
CA SER A 22 -15.38 -11.16 -8.25
C SER A 22 -15.34 -9.93 -7.34
N ARG A 23 -14.34 -9.09 -7.54
CA ARG A 23 -14.21 -7.81 -6.85
C ARG A 23 -14.14 -6.73 -7.89
N GLN A 24 -14.96 -5.70 -7.71
CA GLN A 24 -14.83 -4.49 -8.52
C GLN A 24 -13.51 -3.82 -8.17
N VAL A 25 -12.76 -3.49 -9.22
CA VAL A 25 -11.52 -2.74 -9.15
C VAL A 25 -11.58 -1.64 -10.21
N GLU A 26 -10.78 -0.60 -10.02
CA GLU A 26 -10.70 0.52 -10.94
C GLU A 26 -9.29 0.63 -11.51
N ILE A 27 -9.20 0.74 -12.83
CA ILE A 27 -7.96 1.06 -13.53
C ILE A 27 -8.01 2.54 -13.86
N PHE A 28 -7.34 3.36 -13.06
CA PHE A 28 -7.29 4.80 -13.24
C PHE A 28 -6.50 5.18 -14.51
N SER A 29 -5.39 4.48 -14.79
CA SER A 29 -4.71 4.60 -16.08
C SER A 29 -3.92 3.35 -16.43
N ILE A 30 -3.73 3.13 -17.74
CA ILE A 30 -2.86 2.10 -18.30
C ILE A 30 -2.08 2.70 -19.48
N LYS A 31 -0.76 2.54 -19.48
CA LYS A 31 0.13 3.03 -20.54
C LYS A 31 0.98 1.89 -21.06
N VAL A 32 1.10 1.76 -22.37
CA VAL A 32 2.07 0.86 -23.01
C VAL A 32 3.41 1.58 -23.11
N LEU A 33 4.42 1.06 -22.41
CA LEU A 33 5.77 1.62 -22.42
C LEU A 33 6.61 1.03 -23.54
N GLU A 34 6.52 -0.28 -23.74
CA GLU A 34 7.29 -1.02 -24.74
C GLU A 34 6.45 -2.17 -25.30
N ARG A 35 6.63 -2.52 -26.58
CA ARG A 35 5.97 -3.67 -27.20
C ARG A 35 6.89 -4.32 -28.23
N SER A 36 7.00 -5.65 -28.16
CA SER A 36 7.60 -6.51 -29.17
C SER A 36 6.57 -7.54 -29.64
N LYS A 37 7.01 -8.51 -30.45
CA LYS A 37 6.14 -9.56 -30.99
C LYS A 37 5.55 -10.46 -29.88
N GLU A 38 6.31 -10.72 -28.83
CA GLU A 38 5.96 -11.70 -27.78
C GLU A 38 5.84 -11.09 -26.38
N ARG A 39 6.16 -9.80 -26.24
CA ARG A 39 6.18 -9.12 -24.94
C ARG A 39 5.64 -7.70 -25.05
N PHE A 40 5.09 -7.23 -23.95
CA PHE A 40 4.78 -5.83 -23.75
C PHE A 40 5.12 -5.44 -22.32
N LYS A 41 5.40 -4.16 -22.12
CA LYS A 41 5.60 -3.53 -20.82
C LYS A 41 4.53 -2.47 -20.65
N ILE A 42 3.81 -2.54 -19.53
CA ILE A 42 2.76 -1.57 -19.20
C ILE A 42 3.03 -0.95 -17.83
N GLU A 43 2.67 0.32 -17.71
CA GLU A 43 2.50 1.02 -16.44
C GLU A 43 1.00 1.06 -16.12
N VAL A 44 0.63 0.77 -14.88
CA VAL A 44 -0.77 0.70 -14.44
C VAL A 44 -0.94 1.47 -13.14
N TYR A 45 -1.80 2.48 -13.14
CA TYR A 45 -2.32 3.10 -11.93
C TYR A 45 -3.71 2.55 -11.64
N CYS A 46 -3.91 1.97 -10.46
CA CYS A 46 -5.12 1.21 -10.16
C CYS A 46 -5.51 1.29 -8.68
N SER A 47 -6.78 0.97 -8.41
CA SER A 47 -7.31 0.91 -7.04
C SER A 47 -6.68 -0.23 -6.24
N LYS A 48 -6.79 -0.14 -4.90
CA LYS A 48 -6.39 -1.21 -3.99
C LYS A 48 -7.04 -2.55 -4.36
N GLY A 49 -6.30 -3.64 -4.17
CA GLY A 49 -6.81 -4.99 -4.40
C GLY A 49 -6.81 -5.45 -5.87
N THR A 50 -6.29 -4.64 -6.79
CA THR A 50 -6.09 -5.03 -8.19
C THR A 50 -5.02 -6.11 -8.31
N TYR A 51 -5.38 -7.23 -8.94
CA TYR A 51 -4.46 -8.31 -9.27
C TYR A 51 -3.91 -8.11 -10.68
N ILE A 52 -2.73 -7.48 -10.81
CA ILE A 52 -2.09 -7.23 -12.12
C ILE A 52 -1.94 -8.51 -12.96
N ARG A 53 -1.73 -9.66 -12.32
CA ARG A 53 -1.68 -10.96 -13.01
C ARG A 53 -3.00 -11.34 -13.69
N THR A 54 -4.13 -11.06 -13.05
CA THR A 54 -5.46 -11.28 -13.63
C THR A 54 -5.69 -10.31 -14.77
N LEU A 55 -5.39 -9.01 -14.57
CA LEU A 55 -5.48 -8.01 -15.62
C LEU A 55 -4.69 -8.39 -16.88
N VAL A 56 -3.45 -8.87 -16.72
CA VAL A 56 -2.62 -9.32 -17.86
C VAL A 56 -3.21 -10.56 -18.53
N ALA A 57 -3.72 -11.52 -17.76
CA ALA A 57 -4.40 -12.69 -18.32
C ALA A 57 -5.66 -12.27 -19.12
N ASP A 58 -6.46 -11.34 -18.60
CA ASP A 58 -7.65 -10.82 -19.26
C ASP A 58 -7.29 -10.08 -20.57
N ILE A 59 -6.22 -9.26 -20.57
CA ILE A 59 -5.69 -8.63 -21.79
C ILE A 59 -5.27 -9.70 -22.80
N GLY A 60 -4.55 -10.74 -22.37
CA GLY A 60 -4.13 -11.83 -23.24
C GLY A 60 -5.30 -12.64 -23.82
N ASN A 61 -6.33 -12.88 -23.01
CA ASN A 61 -7.57 -13.53 -23.43
C ASN A 61 -8.31 -12.67 -24.47
N TYR A 62 -8.42 -11.37 -24.23
CA TYR A 62 -9.01 -10.42 -25.17
C TYR A 62 -8.26 -10.37 -26.52
N LEU A 63 -6.93 -10.49 -26.48
CA LEU A 63 -6.08 -10.56 -27.68
C LEU A 63 -6.08 -11.94 -28.36
N GLY A 64 -6.68 -12.96 -27.73
CA GLY A 64 -6.80 -14.32 -28.30
C GLY A 64 -5.52 -15.17 -28.24
N CYS A 65 -4.45 -14.70 -27.60
CA CYS A 65 -3.18 -15.43 -27.49
C CYS A 65 -2.86 -15.91 -26.07
N GLY A 66 -3.59 -15.41 -25.06
CA GLY A 66 -3.21 -15.54 -23.66
C GLY A 66 -1.99 -14.68 -23.31
N ALA A 67 -1.84 -14.38 -22.02
CA ALA A 67 -0.68 -13.65 -21.52
C ALA A 67 -0.46 -13.97 -20.03
N TYR A 68 0.79 -13.83 -19.59
CA TYR A 68 1.17 -13.99 -18.19
C TYR A 68 2.25 -12.98 -17.84
N VAL A 69 2.35 -12.66 -16.54
CA VAL A 69 3.33 -11.71 -16.03
C VAL A 69 4.69 -12.39 -15.88
N THR A 70 5.71 -11.87 -16.55
CA THR A 70 7.11 -12.31 -16.39
C THR A 70 7.89 -11.45 -15.40
N TYR A 71 7.48 -10.19 -15.23
CA TYR A 71 8.11 -9.23 -14.32
C TYR A 71 7.04 -8.27 -13.78
N LEU A 72 7.11 -7.96 -12.49
CA LEU A 72 6.21 -7.01 -11.84
C LEU A 72 7.00 -6.24 -10.80
N HIS A 73 6.95 -4.91 -10.90
CA HIS A 73 7.55 -4.03 -9.93
C HIS A 73 6.54 -2.96 -9.55
N ARG A 74 6.34 -2.77 -8.24
CA ARG A 74 5.47 -1.72 -7.71
C ARG A 74 6.33 -0.51 -7.43
N THR A 75 6.15 0.53 -8.24
CA THR A 75 6.95 1.77 -8.20
C THR A 75 6.40 2.82 -7.24
N PHE A 76 5.12 2.72 -6.86
CA PHE A 76 4.45 3.73 -6.04
C PHE A 76 3.38 3.11 -5.15
N VAL A 77 3.17 3.72 -3.98
CA VAL A 77 2.05 3.46 -3.08
C VAL A 77 1.57 4.80 -2.53
N GLU A 78 0.29 5.09 -2.71
CA GLU A 78 -0.34 6.30 -2.21
C GLU A 78 -0.12 6.49 -0.70
N GLY A 79 0.32 7.68 -0.29
CA GLY A 79 0.57 8.01 1.11
C GLY A 79 1.93 7.54 1.64
N LEU A 80 2.79 6.94 0.80
CA LEU A 80 4.19 6.67 1.12
C LEU A 80 5.12 7.55 0.26
N PRO A 81 6.33 7.86 0.75
CA PRO A 81 7.33 8.55 -0.05
C PRO A 81 7.72 7.75 -1.30
N GLU A 82 8.19 8.45 -2.31
CA GLU A 82 8.71 7.83 -3.54
C GLU A 82 10.03 7.09 -3.30
N HIS A 83 10.83 7.53 -2.33
CA HIS A 83 12.10 6.91 -1.99
C HIS A 83 11.88 5.59 -1.27
N MET A 84 12.30 4.49 -1.90
CA MET A 84 12.31 3.15 -1.31
C MET A 84 13.75 2.67 -1.19
N THR A 85 14.13 2.21 0.00
CA THR A 85 15.47 1.67 0.26
C THR A 85 15.49 0.16 0.04
N SER A 86 16.55 -0.34 -0.58
CA SER A 86 16.76 -1.78 -0.75
C SER A 86 17.11 -2.47 0.56
N LEU A 87 16.95 -3.80 0.60
CA LEU A 87 17.37 -4.58 1.76
C LEU A 87 18.90 -4.58 1.95
N ASP A 88 19.66 -4.53 0.86
CA ASP A 88 21.12 -4.54 0.93
C ASP A 88 21.65 -3.22 1.53
N GLU A 89 21.10 -2.08 1.11
CA GLU A 89 21.41 -0.78 1.71
C GLU A 89 21.00 -0.71 3.18
N LEU A 90 19.82 -1.24 3.53
CA LEU A 90 19.36 -1.32 4.92
C LEU A 90 20.30 -2.20 5.76
N GLN A 91 20.78 -3.32 5.21
CA GLN A 91 21.70 -4.21 5.91
C GLN A 91 23.03 -3.50 6.18
N GLN A 92 23.56 -2.78 5.19
CA GLN A 92 24.79 -2.01 5.36
C GLN A 92 24.65 -0.97 6.49
N LEU A 93 23.57 -0.18 6.47
CA LEU A 93 23.31 0.80 7.52
C LEU A 93 23.16 0.15 8.90
N SER A 94 22.54 -1.04 8.96
CA SER A 94 22.41 -1.81 10.20
C SER A 94 23.75 -2.29 10.74
N ASP A 95 24.65 -2.76 9.88
CA ASP A 95 25.97 -3.26 10.30
C ASP A 95 26.84 -2.10 10.81
N GLU A 96 26.79 -0.94 10.14
CA GLU A 96 27.47 0.28 10.56
C GLU A 96 26.94 0.81 11.91
N ALA A 97 25.61 0.81 12.08
CA ALA A 97 24.95 1.18 13.33
C ALA A 97 25.33 0.25 14.49
N ALA A 98 25.38 -1.06 14.24
CA ALA A 98 25.78 -2.04 15.24
C ALA A 98 27.24 -1.90 15.66
N ALA A 99 28.14 -1.59 14.71
CA ALA A 99 29.56 -1.39 15.00
C ALA A 99 29.84 -0.10 15.78
N SER A 100 29.09 0.97 15.51
CA SER A 100 29.23 2.27 16.18
C SER A 100 28.41 2.39 17.47
N GLY A 101 27.36 1.58 17.63
CA GLY A 101 26.38 1.71 18.71
C GLY A 101 25.36 2.83 18.51
N ASP A 102 25.38 3.52 17.35
CA ASP A 102 24.48 4.62 17.02
C ASP A 102 23.48 4.20 15.93
N TYR A 103 22.19 4.27 16.26
CA TYR A 103 21.08 3.86 15.38
C TYR A 103 20.35 5.05 14.75
N SER A 104 20.83 6.28 14.96
CA SER A 104 20.17 7.52 14.48
C SER A 104 19.94 7.53 12.97
N SER A 105 20.84 6.93 12.20
CA SER A 105 20.70 6.79 10.73
C SER A 105 19.50 5.94 10.36
N LEU A 106 19.30 4.80 11.02
CA LEU A 106 18.14 3.92 10.82
C LEU A 106 16.85 4.57 11.32
N ASP A 107 16.87 5.23 12.47
CA ASP A 107 15.70 5.93 13.03
C ASP A 107 15.21 7.03 12.09
N SER A 108 16.13 7.73 11.41
CA SER A 108 15.79 8.78 10.43
C SER A 108 15.05 8.26 9.19
N MET A 109 15.12 6.95 8.93
CA MET A 109 14.39 6.31 7.83
C MET A 109 12.94 5.97 8.18
N LEU A 110 12.59 5.97 9.48
CA LEU A 110 11.25 5.65 9.92
C LEU A 110 10.31 6.83 9.66
N LEU A 111 9.20 6.54 8.99
CA LEU A 111 8.11 7.49 8.88
C LEU A 111 7.43 7.64 10.24
N SER A 112 7.11 8.88 10.60
CA SER A 112 6.30 9.15 11.77
C SER A 112 4.91 8.55 11.57
N THR A 113 4.30 8.05 12.65
CA THR A 113 2.96 7.45 12.61
C THR A 113 1.90 8.43 12.09
N GLY A 114 2.11 9.74 12.31
CA GLY A 114 1.23 10.80 11.84
C GLY A 114 1.30 11.11 10.34
N GLU A 115 2.39 10.74 9.65
CA GLU A 115 2.54 10.97 8.21
C GLU A 115 1.62 10.06 7.39
N LEU A 116 1.47 8.80 7.80
CA LEU A 116 0.54 7.85 7.19
C LEU A 116 -0.93 8.29 7.34
N MET A 117 -1.21 9.12 8.34
CA MET A 117 -2.54 9.67 8.63
C MET A 117 -2.71 11.09 8.08
N GLY A 118 -1.82 11.58 7.20
CA GLY A 118 -1.84 12.96 6.70
C GLY A 118 -3.13 13.39 6.00
N ARG A 119 -3.89 12.44 5.44
CA ARG A 119 -5.18 12.67 4.79
C ARG A 119 -6.38 12.69 5.76
N LEU A 120 -6.14 12.45 7.04
CA LEU A 120 -7.19 12.53 8.06
C LEU A 120 -7.16 13.92 8.70
N PRO A 121 -8.34 14.45 9.07
CA PRO A 121 -8.41 15.67 9.86
C PRO A 121 -7.70 15.46 11.21
N ARG A 122 -7.08 16.53 11.70
CA ARG A 122 -6.38 16.55 12.99
C ARG A 122 -7.22 17.31 14.00
N ILE A 123 -7.33 16.74 15.20
CA ILE A 123 -8.00 17.38 16.34
C ILE A 123 -6.95 17.53 17.42
N TYR A 124 -6.71 18.76 17.87
CA TYR A 124 -5.83 19.06 18.99
C TYR A 124 -6.69 19.17 20.24
N LEU A 125 -6.45 18.26 21.19
CA LEU A 125 -7.12 18.26 22.48
C LEU A 125 -6.32 19.08 23.49
N PRO A 126 -6.99 19.82 24.39
CA PRO A 126 -6.34 20.46 25.52
C PRO A 126 -5.80 19.42 26.51
N GLU A 127 -4.72 19.76 27.21
CA GLU A 127 -3.95 18.84 28.05
C GLU A 127 -4.78 18.19 29.16
N HIS A 128 -5.76 18.91 29.72
CA HIS A 128 -6.64 18.38 30.77
C HIS A 128 -7.49 17.17 30.34
N ARG A 129 -7.63 16.91 29.04
CA ARG A 129 -8.35 15.75 28.50
C ARG A 129 -7.46 14.53 28.28
N LEU A 130 -6.14 14.68 28.34
CA LEU A 130 -5.16 13.64 27.98
C LEU A 130 -5.36 12.36 28.79
N GLU A 131 -5.45 12.46 30.11
CA GLU A 131 -5.59 11.30 31.00
C GLU A 131 -6.85 10.49 30.67
N THR A 132 -7.98 11.19 30.47
CA THR A 132 -9.25 10.53 30.16
C THR A 132 -9.22 9.81 28.81
N LEU A 133 -8.58 10.42 27.80
CA LEU A 133 -8.41 9.83 26.49
C LEU A 133 -7.54 8.57 26.55
N MET A 134 -6.41 8.62 27.28
CA MET A 134 -5.50 7.49 27.44
C MET A 134 -6.14 6.31 28.19
N HIS A 135 -7.12 6.56 29.05
CA HIS A 135 -7.93 5.52 29.70
C HIS A 135 -9.12 5.03 28.86
N GLY A 136 -9.21 5.43 27.58
CA GLY A 136 -10.25 4.98 26.66
C GLY A 136 -11.61 5.62 26.89
N MET A 137 -11.71 6.70 27.68
CA MET A 137 -12.96 7.43 27.84
C MET A 137 -13.29 8.22 26.56
N ARG A 138 -14.52 8.05 26.07
CA ARG A 138 -15.01 8.75 24.88
C ARG A 138 -15.05 10.25 25.13
N GLN A 139 -14.36 11.02 24.29
CA GLN A 139 -14.37 12.47 24.31
C GLN A 139 -15.68 13.00 23.72
N ARG A 140 -16.40 13.82 24.49
CA ARG A 140 -17.64 14.50 24.13
C ARG A 140 -17.42 16.01 24.26
N ASP A 141 -18.29 16.81 23.63
CA ASP A 141 -18.30 18.27 23.72
C ASP A 141 -16.92 18.87 23.42
N LEU A 142 -16.57 18.88 22.13
CA LEU A 142 -15.24 19.24 21.60
C LEU A 142 -15.09 20.74 21.31
N ASP A 143 -15.90 21.59 21.96
CA ASP A 143 -15.95 23.03 21.71
C ASP A 143 -14.65 23.76 22.09
N ASP A 144 -13.88 23.16 22.99
CA ASP A 144 -12.54 23.60 23.44
C ASP A 144 -11.40 23.00 22.61
N CYS A 145 -11.70 22.16 21.63
CA CYS A 145 -10.71 21.51 20.77
C CYS A 145 -10.46 22.32 19.50
N ARG A 146 -9.22 22.27 18.99
CA ARG A 146 -8.88 22.87 17.71
C ARG A 146 -8.92 21.84 16.59
N PHE A 147 -9.75 22.12 15.58
CA PHE A 147 -9.87 21.30 14.38
C PHE A 147 -8.98 21.85 13.25
N VAL A 148 -8.24 20.95 12.61
CA VAL A 148 -7.47 21.24 11.41
C VAL A 148 -7.89 20.23 10.34
N GLY A 149 -8.34 20.74 9.19
CA GLY A 149 -8.74 19.90 8.06
C GLY A 149 -7.61 18.99 7.58
N ALA A 150 -7.96 18.00 6.76
CA ALA A 150 -6.96 17.13 6.14
C ALA A 150 -6.00 17.95 5.27
N LYS A 151 -4.72 17.58 5.20
CA LYS A 151 -3.82 18.14 4.20
C LYS A 151 -4.23 17.57 2.83
N GLY A 152 -4.66 18.43 1.91
CA GLY A 152 -4.91 18.09 0.50
C GLY A 152 -6.40 17.97 0.14
N ASP A 153 -7.10 19.09 0.10
CA ASP A 153 -8.28 19.29 -0.77
C ASP A 153 -7.82 19.77 -2.16
N ASP A 154 -6.81 19.10 -2.74
CA ASP A 154 -6.44 19.34 -4.14
C ASP A 154 -6.92 18.13 -4.96
N PRO A 155 -7.82 18.33 -5.94
CA PRO A 155 -8.29 17.26 -6.80
C PRO A 155 -7.13 16.83 -7.72
N LEU A 156 -6.75 15.55 -7.63
CA LEU A 156 -5.97 14.87 -8.66
C LEU A 156 -6.91 14.32 -9.74
#